data_AF-B9TJN9-F1
#
_entry.id   AF-B9TJN9-F1
#
_cell.length_a   1.000
_cell.length_b   1.000
_cell.length_c   1.000
_cell.angle_alpha   90.00
_cell.angle_beta   90.00
_cell.angle_gamma   90.00
#
_symmetry.space_group_name_H-M   'P 1'
#
loop_
_entity.id
_entity.type
_entity.pdbx_description
1 polymer ?
#
loop_
_entity_poly.entity_id
_entity_poly.type
_entity_poly.pdbx_seq_one_letter_code
_entity_poly.pdbx_strand_id
1 'polypeptide(L)'
;MRFSFPAALAALLLTLAATASAADEDGYDLWLRYRPLDHAAQASVQAQARSIVLPGAPSPTTQAAVAELQKGLGGMLGKPAGQAGILASRITDGALLLATPARLPELASAASPLRAELAALGGEGYLLRQTRIQNHNVTLIAANTDIGLLYGAYAWLRNARHRRETGSVILAQAGAAPAESLG
;
A
#
# COMPACT_ATOMS: atom_id res chain seq x y z
N MET A 1 16.95 -62.18 12.65
CA MET A 1 16.93 -60.78 12.19
C MET A 1 15.69 -60.10 12.76
N ARG A 2 15.83 -59.22 13.74
CA ARG A 2 14.70 -58.46 14.33
C ARG A 2 14.63 -57.13 13.60
N PHE A 3 13.69 -56.97 12.68
CA PHE A 3 13.50 -55.70 11.98
C PHE A 3 12.82 -54.70 12.93
N SER A 4 13.56 -53.66 13.31
CA SER A 4 13.08 -52.54 14.10
C SER A 4 12.14 -51.65 13.27
N PHE A 5 10.89 -52.08 13.08
CA PHE A 5 9.86 -51.31 12.37
C PHE A 5 9.31 -50.04 13.07
N PRO A 6 9.39 -49.83 14.41
CA PRO A 6 8.73 -48.66 15.02
C PRO A 6 9.50 -47.35 14.75
N ALA A 7 10.82 -47.41 14.58
CA ALA A 7 11.64 -46.23 14.33
C ALA A 7 11.44 -45.68 12.91
N ALA A 8 11.27 -46.56 11.91
CA ALA A 8 11.01 -46.16 10.53
C ALA A 8 9.60 -45.54 10.37
N LEU A 9 8.60 -46.07 11.07
CA LEU A 9 7.25 -45.52 11.07
C LEU A 9 7.18 -44.17 11.81
N ALA A 10 7.90 -44.04 12.93
CA ALA A 10 8.01 -42.78 13.66
C ALA A 10 8.73 -41.70 12.82
N ALA A 11 9.83 -42.06 12.14
CA ALA A 11 10.53 -41.15 11.24
C ALA A 11 9.64 -40.70 10.06
N LEU A 12 8.86 -41.61 9.49
CA LEU A 12 7.92 -41.31 8.40
C LEU A 12 6.78 -40.37 8.88
N LEU A 13 6.24 -40.60 10.07
CA LEU A 13 5.21 -39.75 10.68
C LEU A 13 5.74 -38.35 11.03
N LEU A 14 6.98 -38.23 11.50
CA LEU A 14 7.64 -36.94 11.76
C LEU A 14 7.90 -36.15 10.47
N THR A 15 8.27 -36.82 9.37
CA THR A 15 8.43 -36.15 8.07
C THR A 15 7.11 -35.65 7.48
N LEU A 16 6.01 -36.38 7.70
CA LEU A 16 4.68 -35.99 7.18
C LEU A 16 4.04 -34.85 7.99
N ALA A 17 4.34 -34.77 9.29
CA ALA A 17 3.91 -33.66 10.14
C ALA A 17 4.66 -32.35 9.84
N ALA A 18 5.92 -32.41 9.39
CA ALA A 18 6.71 -31.23 9.04
C ALA A 18 6.22 -30.52 7.76
N THR A 19 5.52 -31.23 6.86
CA THR A 19 4.91 -30.63 5.67
C THR A 19 3.53 -30.02 5.92
N ALA A 20 2.90 -30.33 7.05
CA ALA A 20 1.54 -29.88 7.38
C ALA A 20 1.46 -28.41 7.85
N SER A 21 2.60 -27.73 8.02
CA SER A 21 2.64 -26.31 8.41
C SER A 21 2.49 -25.32 7.25
N ALA A 22 2.19 -25.79 6.03
CA ALA A 22 1.80 -24.94 4.91
C ALA A 22 0.27 -24.74 4.84
N ALA A 23 -0.39 -24.63 5.99
CA ALA A 23 -1.81 -24.31 6.05
C ALA A 23 -2.01 -22.81 5.73
N ASP A 24 -2.82 -22.55 4.70
CA ASP A 24 -3.30 -21.25 4.20
C ASP A 24 -2.43 -20.53 3.14
N GLU A 25 -1.97 -21.27 2.12
CA GLU A 25 -1.40 -20.67 0.91
C GLU A 25 -2.06 -21.33 -0.31
N ASP A 26 -3.33 -20.99 -0.59
CA ASP A 26 -4.08 -21.48 -1.76
C ASP A 26 -3.58 -20.90 -3.11
N GLY A 27 -2.58 -20.01 -3.04
CA GLY A 27 -1.99 -19.33 -4.18
C GLY A 27 -2.81 -18.13 -4.67
N TYR A 28 -3.98 -17.86 -4.10
CA TYR A 28 -4.87 -16.76 -4.51
C TYR A 28 -4.18 -15.39 -4.41
N ASP A 29 -3.43 -15.17 -3.34
CA ASP A 29 -2.73 -13.91 -3.12
C ASP A 29 -1.45 -13.75 -3.97
N LEU A 30 -1.04 -14.78 -4.73
CA LEU A 30 0.15 -14.78 -5.62
C LEU A 30 1.34 -13.98 -5.03
N TRP A 31 1.75 -12.89 -5.68
CA TRP A 31 2.87 -12.02 -5.28
C TRP A 31 2.49 -10.95 -4.23
N LEU A 32 1.22 -10.85 -3.86
CA LEU A 32 0.61 -9.77 -3.08
C LEU A 32 0.39 -10.15 -1.60
N ARG A 33 1.24 -11.02 -1.05
CA ARG A 33 1.11 -11.57 0.31
C ARG A 33 1.58 -10.62 1.39
N TYR A 34 0.70 -9.89 2.06
CA TYR A 34 1.07 -8.92 3.10
C TYR A 34 1.46 -9.64 4.40
N ARG A 35 2.72 -10.08 4.48
CA ARG A 35 3.25 -10.73 5.68
C ARG A 35 3.58 -9.68 6.76
N PRO A 36 3.44 -10.02 8.05
CA PRO A 36 3.87 -9.16 9.15
C PRO A 36 5.32 -8.74 8.98
N LEU A 37 5.57 -7.45 9.11
CA LEU A 37 6.93 -6.90 9.12
C LEU A 37 7.57 -7.08 10.50
N ASP A 38 8.89 -6.91 10.61
CA ASP A 38 9.52 -6.81 11.93
C ASP A 38 9.09 -5.55 12.69
N HIS A 39 9.30 -5.53 14.00
CA HIS A 39 8.81 -4.46 14.87
C HIS A 39 9.28 -3.06 14.46
N ALA A 40 10.53 -2.90 14.00
CA ALA A 40 11.05 -1.61 13.57
C ALA A 40 10.34 -1.10 12.31
N ALA A 41 10.10 -1.98 11.32
CA ALA A 41 9.36 -1.62 10.13
C ALA A 41 7.87 -1.38 10.42
N GLN A 42 7.26 -2.17 11.32
CA GLN A 42 5.88 -1.92 11.77
C GLN A 42 5.73 -0.54 12.40
N ALA A 43 6.67 -0.11 13.25
CA ALA A 43 6.65 1.21 13.86
C ALA A 43 6.72 2.34 12.81
N SER A 44 7.58 2.19 11.80
CA SER A 44 7.69 3.14 10.69
C SER A 44 6.41 3.22 9.86
N VAL A 45 5.82 2.08 9.51
CA VAL A 45 4.54 2.00 8.77
C VAL A 45 3.40 2.62 9.59
N GLN A 46 3.32 2.33 10.89
CA GLN A 46 2.30 2.91 11.77
C GLN A 46 2.43 4.43 11.89
N ALA A 47 3.65 4.97 11.90
CA ALA A 47 3.86 6.42 11.95
C ALA A 47 3.39 7.13 10.67
N GLN A 48 3.53 6.47 9.51
CA GLN A 48 3.21 7.04 8.19
C GLN A 48 1.77 6.80 7.73
N ALA A 49 1.07 5.81 8.31
CA ALA A 49 -0.28 5.41 7.97
C ALA A 49 -1.14 5.21 9.23
N ARG A 50 -1.20 6.23 10.09
CA ARG A 50 -2.07 6.25 11.29
C ARG A 50 -3.54 6.22 10.92
N SER A 51 -3.90 6.90 9.84
CA SER A 51 -5.22 6.92 9.22
C SER A 51 -5.06 6.93 7.71
N ILE A 52 -6.10 6.48 7.02
CA ILE A 52 -6.26 6.68 5.57
C ILE A 52 -7.25 7.82 5.39
N VAL A 53 -6.96 8.78 4.53
CA VAL A 53 -7.85 9.90 4.22
C VAL A 53 -8.10 9.96 2.72
N LEU A 54 -9.36 9.97 2.34
CA LEU A 54 -9.83 10.16 0.96
C LEU A 54 -10.85 11.31 0.95
N PRO A 55 -10.46 12.53 0.55
CA PRO A 55 -11.39 13.65 0.47
C PRO A 55 -12.46 13.44 -0.62
N GLY A 56 -13.68 13.88 -0.33
CA GLY A 56 -14.81 13.81 -1.25
C GLY A 56 -15.49 12.43 -1.31
N ALA A 57 -16.43 12.29 -2.24
CA ALA A 57 -17.17 11.05 -2.42
C ALA A 57 -16.28 9.96 -3.05
N PRO A 58 -16.35 8.70 -2.57
CA PRO A 58 -15.58 7.61 -3.13
C PRO A 58 -16.15 7.16 -4.48
N SER A 59 -15.26 6.88 -5.43
CA SER A 59 -15.57 6.11 -6.65
C SER A 59 -15.22 4.63 -6.44
N PRO A 60 -15.71 3.70 -7.29
CA PRO A 60 -15.33 2.29 -7.21
C PRO A 60 -13.81 2.06 -7.19
N THR A 61 -13.06 2.81 -8.01
CA THR A 61 -11.60 2.71 -8.08
C THR A 61 -10.93 3.18 -6.78
N THR A 62 -11.39 4.30 -6.19
CA THR A 62 -10.83 4.75 -4.91
C THR A 62 -11.24 3.87 -3.74
N GLN A 63 -12.41 3.23 -3.79
CA GLN A 63 -12.80 2.21 -2.82
C GLN A 63 -11.87 1.02 -2.87
N ALA A 64 -11.53 0.54 -4.08
CA ALA A 64 -10.55 -0.51 -4.26
C ALA A 64 -9.16 -0.10 -3.72
N ALA A 65 -8.72 1.14 -3.98
CA ALA A 65 -7.45 1.64 -3.45
C ALA A 65 -7.42 1.66 -1.91
N VAL A 66 -8.48 2.14 -1.27
CA VAL A 66 -8.59 2.15 0.20
C VAL A 66 -8.65 0.73 0.75
N ALA A 67 -9.45 -0.16 0.16
CA ALA A 67 -9.57 -1.54 0.59
C ALA A 67 -8.22 -2.27 0.52
N GLU A 68 -7.46 -2.03 -0.55
CA GLU A 68 -6.15 -2.62 -0.73
C GLU A 68 -5.13 -2.09 0.28
N LEU A 69 -5.16 -0.78 0.58
CA LEU A 69 -4.34 -0.20 1.65
C LEU A 69 -4.69 -0.82 3.02
N GLN A 70 -5.97 -1.01 3.32
CA GLN A 70 -6.41 -1.63 4.57
C GLN A 70 -5.97 -3.10 4.66
N LYS A 71 -6.12 -3.88 3.58
CA LYS A 71 -5.61 -5.25 3.48
C LYS A 71 -4.11 -5.27 3.71
N GLY A 72 -3.39 -4.38 3.05
CA GLY A 72 -1.95 -4.30 3.11
C GLY A 72 -1.39 -3.91 4.47
N LEU A 73 -1.98 -2.89 5.08
CA LEU A 73 -1.65 -2.45 6.44
C LEU A 73 -2.01 -3.53 7.47
N GLY A 74 -3.14 -4.22 7.31
CA GLY A 74 -3.54 -5.31 8.20
C GLY A 74 -2.49 -6.41 8.24
N GLY A 75 -2.12 -6.91 7.06
CA GLY A 75 -1.09 -7.95 6.94
C GLY A 75 0.29 -7.51 7.44
N MET A 76 0.76 -6.33 7.03
CA MET A 76 2.09 -5.82 7.42
C MET A 76 2.20 -5.52 8.92
N LEU A 77 1.11 -5.12 9.57
CA LEU A 77 1.08 -4.81 11.00
C LEU A 77 0.64 -6.00 11.87
N GLY A 78 0.35 -7.16 11.28
CA GLY A 78 -0.16 -8.33 11.99
C GLY A 78 -1.52 -8.07 12.66
N LYS A 79 -2.32 -7.17 12.12
CA LYS A 79 -3.66 -6.83 12.63
C LYS A 79 -4.73 -7.56 11.81
N PRO A 80 -5.85 -7.97 12.45
CA PRO A 80 -7.02 -8.46 11.73
C PRO A 80 -7.51 -7.46 10.67
N ALA A 81 -8.10 -7.97 9.58
CA ALA A 81 -8.65 -7.14 8.51
C ALA A 81 -9.64 -6.10 9.07
N GLY A 82 -9.53 -4.85 8.61
CA GLY A 82 -10.35 -3.73 9.08
C GLY A 82 -9.90 -3.08 10.40
N GLN A 83 -8.90 -3.63 11.09
CA GLN A 83 -8.33 -3.03 12.32
C GLN A 83 -7.07 -2.19 12.05
N ALA A 84 -6.60 -2.16 10.80
CA ALA A 84 -5.49 -1.33 10.33
C ALA A 84 -5.97 -0.41 9.20
N GLY A 85 -5.47 0.83 9.17
CA GLY A 85 -5.88 1.82 8.17
C GLY A 85 -7.29 2.35 8.38
N ILE A 86 -7.54 2.96 9.55
CA ILE A 86 -8.83 3.60 9.85
C ILE A 86 -9.09 4.67 8.81
N LEU A 87 -10.23 4.57 8.10
CA LEU A 87 -10.67 5.61 7.19
C LEU A 87 -11.17 6.80 8.00
N ALA A 88 -10.51 7.95 7.86
CA ALA A 88 -10.82 9.16 8.58
C ALA A 88 -11.38 10.24 7.63
N SER A 89 -12.26 11.08 8.15
CA SER A 89 -12.84 12.22 7.43
C SER A 89 -12.00 13.49 7.50
N ARG A 90 -10.99 13.53 8.39
CA ARG A 90 -10.10 14.68 8.61
C ARG A 90 -8.64 14.28 8.42
N ILE A 91 -7.88 15.19 7.83
CA ILE A 91 -6.43 15.09 7.72
C ILE A 91 -5.82 15.38 9.09
N THR A 92 -4.94 14.50 9.55
CA THR A 92 -4.18 14.61 10.80
C THR A 92 -2.74 14.16 10.58
N ASP A 93 -1.85 14.41 11.54
CA ASP A 93 -0.45 13.99 11.44
C ASP A 93 -0.32 12.46 11.32
N GLY A 94 0.49 12.02 10.36
CA GLY A 94 0.68 10.61 10.03
C GLY A 94 -0.43 10.02 9.16
N ALA A 95 -1.29 10.84 8.55
CA ALA A 95 -2.28 10.37 7.60
C ALA A 95 -1.63 9.93 6.27
N LEU A 96 -2.13 8.81 5.74
CA LEU A 96 -1.92 8.39 4.36
C LEU A 96 -3.05 8.99 3.51
N LEU A 97 -2.74 10.09 2.82
CA LEU A 97 -3.71 10.92 2.11
C LEU A 97 -3.75 10.55 0.62
N LEU A 98 -4.91 10.11 0.13
CA LEU A 98 -5.15 9.87 -1.30
C LEU A 98 -5.88 11.08 -1.88
N ALA A 99 -5.27 11.76 -2.85
CA ALA A 99 -5.86 12.98 -3.38
C ALA A 99 -5.55 13.22 -4.87
N THR A 100 -6.58 13.64 -5.61
CA THR A 100 -6.43 14.25 -6.93
C THR A 100 -6.68 15.76 -6.83
N PRO A 101 -6.27 16.56 -7.82
CA PRO A 101 -6.67 17.97 -7.89
C PRO A 101 -8.18 18.21 -7.78
N ALA A 102 -9.02 17.27 -8.23
CA ALA A 102 -10.47 17.38 -8.12
C ALA A 102 -10.98 17.16 -6.69
N ARG A 103 -10.30 16.30 -5.91
CA ARG A 103 -10.65 16.00 -4.50
C ARG A 103 -10.03 16.99 -3.52
N LEU A 104 -8.87 17.54 -3.88
CA LEU A 104 -8.10 18.47 -3.05
C LEU A 104 -7.55 19.62 -3.91
N PRO A 105 -8.37 20.66 -4.20
CA PRO A 105 -8.02 21.73 -5.15
C PRO A 105 -6.74 22.49 -4.82
N GLU A 106 -6.33 22.53 -3.56
CA GLU A 106 -5.04 23.14 -3.15
C GLU A 106 -3.83 22.50 -3.86
N LEU A 107 -3.92 21.23 -4.29
CA LEU A 107 -2.85 20.57 -5.06
C LEU A 107 -2.59 21.20 -6.43
N ALA A 108 -3.63 21.76 -7.06
CA ALA A 108 -3.53 22.45 -8.35
C ALA A 108 -3.38 23.97 -8.24
N SER A 109 -3.41 24.52 -7.02
CA SER A 109 -3.21 25.95 -6.80
C SER A 109 -1.86 26.41 -7.32
N ALA A 110 -1.75 27.66 -7.77
CA ALA A 110 -0.49 28.24 -8.24
C ALA A 110 0.61 28.26 -7.17
N ALA A 111 0.22 28.28 -5.89
CA ALA A 111 1.12 28.22 -4.74
C ALA A 111 1.60 26.80 -4.41
N SER A 112 1.00 25.76 -5.01
CA SER A 112 1.37 24.37 -4.75
C SER A 112 2.72 24.06 -5.39
N PRO A 113 3.73 23.65 -4.60
CA PRO A 113 5.01 23.19 -5.16
C PRO A 113 4.87 21.88 -5.94
N LEU A 114 3.75 21.16 -5.78
CA LEU A 114 3.49 19.87 -6.43
C LEU A 114 2.84 20.01 -7.81
N ARG A 115 2.38 21.22 -8.17
CA ARG A 115 1.56 21.45 -9.37
C ARG A 115 2.27 21.01 -10.66
N ALA A 116 3.54 21.37 -10.83
CA ALA A 116 4.32 21.04 -12.02
C ALA A 116 4.56 19.53 -12.15
N GLU A 117 4.86 18.86 -11.04
CA GLU A 117 5.09 17.42 -11.01
C GLU A 117 3.80 16.66 -11.30
N LEU A 118 2.67 17.03 -10.68
CA LEU A 118 1.37 16.44 -10.95
C LEU A 118 0.97 16.58 -12.41
N ALA A 119 1.18 17.76 -13.01
CA ALA A 119 0.89 18.00 -14.42
C ALA A 119 1.69 17.07 -15.36
N ALA A 120 2.89 16.62 -14.94
CA ALA A 120 3.74 15.74 -15.73
C ALA A 120 3.39 14.24 -15.60
N LEU A 121 2.51 13.84 -14.68
CA LEU A 121 2.22 12.42 -14.41
C LEU A 121 1.36 11.73 -15.49
N GLY A 122 0.69 12.49 -16.35
CA GLY A 122 -0.29 11.94 -17.30
C GLY A 122 -1.53 11.37 -16.60
N GLY A 123 -2.27 10.50 -17.30
CA GLY A 123 -3.56 9.98 -16.82
C GLY A 123 -3.47 8.86 -15.77
N GLU A 124 -2.37 8.11 -15.75
CA GLU A 124 -2.19 6.94 -14.88
C GLU A 124 -1.06 7.08 -13.87
N GLY A 125 -0.27 8.15 -13.99
CA GLY A 125 0.85 8.38 -13.10
C GLY A 125 0.43 8.76 -11.69
N TYR A 126 1.34 8.56 -10.76
CA TYR A 126 1.18 8.88 -9.35
C TYR A 126 2.45 9.49 -8.75
N LEU A 127 2.26 10.23 -7.66
CA LEU A 127 3.29 10.84 -6.84
C LEU A 127 3.12 10.32 -5.40
N LEU A 128 4.18 9.71 -4.87
CA LEU A 128 4.32 9.43 -3.45
C LEU A 128 5.26 10.47 -2.85
N ARG A 129 4.81 11.15 -1.80
CA ARG A 129 5.62 12.18 -1.13
C ARG A 129 5.22 12.37 0.32
N GLN A 130 6.22 12.45 1.21
CA GLN A 130 6.01 13.03 2.53
C GLN A 130 5.96 14.56 2.41
N THR A 131 4.88 15.18 2.85
CA THR A 131 4.69 16.63 2.72
C THR A 131 3.77 17.16 3.83
N ARG A 132 3.56 18.47 3.86
CA ARG A 132 2.62 19.13 4.76
C ARG A 132 1.38 19.56 3.99
N ILE A 133 0.22 19.07 4.40
CA ILE A 133 -1.09 19.44 3.83
C ILE A 133 -1.96 19.92 4.98
N GLN A 134 -2.58 21.10 4.85
CA GLN A 134 -3.39 21.71 5.92
C GLN A 134 -2.68 21.73 7.28
N ASN A 135 -1.39 22.06 7.26
CA ASN A 135 -0.51 22.09 8.43
C ASN A 135 -0.26 20.74 9.13
N HIS A 136 -0.58 19.61 8.49
CA HIS A 136 -0.32 18.26 8.99
C HIS A 136 0.75 17.54 8.18
N ASN A 137 1.63 16.81 8.86
CA ASN A 137 2.63 15.97 8.21
C ASN A 137 1.95 14.69 7.70
N VAL A 138 1.91 14.51 6.38
CA VAL A 138 1.20 13.41 5.73
C VAL A 138 2.11 12.67 4.76
N THR A 139 1.76 11.41 4.51
CA THR A 139 2.23 10.70 3.31
C THR A 139 1.17 10.86 2.23
N LEU A 140 1.48 11.66 1.21
CA LEU A 140 0.60 11.95 0.09
C LEU A 140 0.77 10.91 -1.01
N ILE A 141 -0.35 10.29 -1.41
CA ILE A 141 -0.51 9.55 -2.65
C ILE A 141 -1.35 10.44 -3.58
N ALA A 142 -0.70 11.12 -4.50
CA ALA A 142 -1.37 12.03 -5.42
C ALA A 142 -1.34 11.52 -6.87
N ALA A 143 -2.40 11.81 -7.61
CA ALA A 143 -2.51 11.47 -9.03
C ALA A 143 -3.48 12.42 -9.74
N ASN A 144 -3.47 12.42 -11.07
CA ASN A 144 -4.45 13.19 -11.85
C ASN A 144 -5.83 12.51 -11.92
N THR A 145 -5.88 11.19 -11.72
CA THR A 145 -7.09 10.38 -11.85
C THR A 145 -7.19 9.33 -10.74
N ASP A 146 -8.35 8.69 -10.63
CA ASP A 146 -8.60 7.64 -9.64
C ASP A 146 -7.76 6.38 -9.90
N ILE A 147 -7.48 6.06 -11.16
CA ILE A 147 -6.64 4.90 -11.49
C ILE A 147 -5.19 5.12 -11.07
N GLY A 148 -4.67 6.34 -11.20
CA GLY A 148 -3.36 6.69 -10.67
C GLY A 148 -3.30 6.58 -9.14
N LEU A 149 -4.37 6.93 -8.42
CA LEU A 149 -4.43 6.70 -6.96
C LEU A 149 -4.37 5.22 -6.59
N LEU A 150 -5.03 4.35 -7.35
CA LEU A 150 -4.94 2.91 -7.16
C LEU A 150 -3.50 2.40 -7.37
N TYR A 151 -2.83 2.83 -8.44
CA TYR A 151 -1.43 2.47 -8.68
C TYR A 151 -0.49 3.00 -7.61
N GLY A 152 -0.72 4.24 -7.15
CA GLY A 152 0.01 4.84 -6.04
C GLY A 152 -0.18 4.06 -4.73
N ALA A 153 -1.37 3.55 -4.43
CA ALA A 153 -1.62 2.70 -3.28
C ALA A 153 -0.77 1.42 -3.31
N TYR A 154 -0.78 0.69 -4.42
CA TYR A 154 0.07 -0.50 -4.59
C TYR A 154 1.56 -0.17 -4.50
N ALA A 155 1.98 0.95 -5.09
CA ALA A 155 3.37 1.39 -5.03
C ALA A 155 3.81 1.73 -3.61
N TRP A 156 2.97 2.43 -2.84
CA TRP A 156 3.23 2.72 -1.44
C TRP A 156 3.39 1.43 -0.62
N LEU A 157 2.46 0.48 -0.80
CA LEU A 157 2.48 -0.83 -0.12
C LEU A 157 3.74 -1.62 -0.45
N ARG A 158 4.19 -1.60 -1.71
CA ARG A 158 5.46 -2.22 -2.14
C ARG A 158 6.66 -1.58 -1.45
N ASN A 159 6.71 -0.26 -1.37
CA ASN A 159 7.81 0.46 -0.74
C ASN A 159 7.87 0.23 0.78
N ALA A 160 6.71 0.22 1.44
CA ALA A 160 6.59 -0.04 2.88
C ALA A 160 7.20 -1.41 3.26
N ARG A 161 7.03 -2.44 2.41
CA ARG A 161 7.59 -3.78 2.63
C ARG A 161 9.10 -3.85 2.48
N HIS A 162 9.65 -3.16 1.48
CA HIS A 162 11.09 -3.26 1.16
C HIS A 162 11.96 -2.35 2.02
N ARG A 163 11.37 -1.66 3.02
CA ARG A 163 12.09 -0.80 3.97
C ARG A 163 13.05 0.16 3.26
N ARG A 164 12.68 0.65 2.08
CA ARG A 164 13.35 1.81 1.51
C ARG A 164 12.97 2.95 2.42
N GLU A 165 13.97 3.54 3.07
CA GLU A 165 13.77 4.65 4.02
C GLU A 165 12.80 5.63 3.40
N THR A 166 11.57 5.69 3.94
CA THR A 166 10.54 6.58 3.41
C THR A 166 10.82 8.04 3.75
N GLY A 167 11.99 8.36 4.29
CA GLY A 167 12.46 9.71 4.54
C GLY A 167 12.68 10.43 3.22
N SER A 168 11.80 11.39 2.91
CA SER A 168 11.75 12.07 1.61
C SER A 168 11.69 11.13 0.40
N VAL A 169 10.86 10.08 0.47
CA VAL A 169 10.53 9.32 -0.75
C VAL A 169 9.68 10.22 -1.63
N ILE A 170 10.34 10.83 -2.61
CA ILE A 170 9.73 11.39 -3.80
C ILE A 170 9.78 10.28 -4.85
N LEU A 171 8.64 9.62 -5.07
CA LEU A 171 8.49 8.72 -6.21
C LEU A 171 7.39 9.27 -7.09
N ALA A 172 7.78 9.76 -8.25
CA ALA A 172 6.87 10.07 -9.33
C ALA A 172 7.02 8.99 -10.39
N GLN A 173 5.91 8.37 -10.77
CA GLN A 173 5.86 7.49 -11.94
C GLN A 173 4.90 8.12 -12.93
N ALA A 174 5.38 8.48 -14.11
CA ALA A 174 4.51 8.89 -15.21
C ALA A 174 3.76 7.66 -15.75
N GLY A 175 2.49 7.86 -16.14
CA GLY A 175 1.77 6.88 -16.94
C GLY A 175 2.38 6.76 -18.33
N ALA A 176 2.07 5.68 -19.05
CA ALA A 176 2.41 5.60 -20.47
C ALA A 176 1.76 6.77 -21.22
N ALA A 177 2.48 7.36 -22.19
CA ALA A 177 1.87 8.32 -23.09
C ALA A 177 0.66 7.64 -23.77
N PRO A 178 -0.47 8.34 -23.96
CA PRO A 178 -1.59 7.76 -24.70
C PRO A 178 -1.05 7.32 -26.06
N ALA A 179 -1.30 6.05 -26.43
CA ALA A 179 -0.92 5.55 -27.74
C ALA A 179 -1.51 6.50 -28.78
N GLU A 180 -0.67 7.14 -29.59
CA GLU A 180 -1.15 7.88 -30.75
C GLU A 180 -1.95 6.88 -31.58
N SER A 181 -3.27 7.08 -31.65
CA SER A 181 -4.10 6.28 -32.53
C SER A 181 -3.62 6.57 -33.94
N LEU A 182 -2.93 5.62 -34.55
CA LEU A 182 -2.68 5.65 -35.98
C LEU A 182 -4.05 5.66 -36.65
N GLY A 183 -4.41 6.82 -37.20
CA GLY A 183 -5.59 7.00 -38.04
C GLY A 183 -5.44 6.38 -39.41
#